data_AF-A0A382M3X0-F1
#
_entry.id   AF-A0A382M3X0-F1
#
_cell.length_a   1.000
_cell.length_b   1.000
_cell.length_c   1.000
_cell.angle_alpha   90.00
_cell.angle_beta   90.00
_cell.angle_gamma   90.00
#
_symmetry.space_group_name_H-M   'P 1'
#
loop_
_entity.id
_entity.type
_entity.pdbx_description
1 polymer ?
#
loop_
_entity_poly.entity_id
_entity_poly.type
_entity_poly.pdbx_seq_one_letter_code
_entity_poly.pdbx_strand_id
1 'polypeptide(L)' 'HIEEGKWPGEELYEADEIFLTGTIKKIMPVSHLDGRPVGSGKPGPVTLKLMRLYEDLIKRKL' A
#
# COMPACT_ATOMS: atom_id res chain seq x y z
N HIS A 1 13.90 2.88 -6.73
CA HIS A 1 14.57 1.63 -6.31
C HIS A 1 13.49 0.68 -5.81
N ILE A 2 13.60 -0.62 -6.05
CA ILE A 2 12.65 -1.63 -5.57
C ILE A 2 13.50 -2.72 -4.90
N GLU A 3 13.10 -3.12 -3.70
CA GLU A 3 13.76 -4.16 -2.93
C GLU A 3 12.76 -5.26 -2.61
N GLU A 4 13.19 -6.50 -2.78
CA GLU A 4 12.38 -7.70 -2.52
C GLU A 4 13.14 -8.58 -1.53
N GLY A 5 12.46 -8.99 -0.45
CA GLY A 5 13.11 -9.72 0.63
C GLY A 5 12.15 -10.13 1.74
N LYS A 6 12.70 -10.77 2.77
CA LYS A 6 11.98 -11.07 4.01
C LYS A 6 12.30 -9.98 5.01
N TRP A 7 11.26 -9.36 5.53
CA TRP A 7 11.35 -8.31 6.53
C TRP A 7 10.73 -8.82 7.83
N PRO A 8 11.37 -8.60 8.99
CA PRO A 8 10.74 -8.78 10.29
C PRO A 8 9.44 -7.97 10.38
N GLY A 9 8.43 -8.51 11.07
CA GLY A 9 7.14 -7.84 11.21
C GLY A 9 7.27 -6.51 11.98
N GLU A 10 8.28 -6.41 12.84
CA GLU A 10 8.61 -5.22 13.62
C GLU A 10 8.94 -4.02 12.74
N GLU A 11 9.52 -4.22 11.56
CA GLU A 11 9.86 -3.13 10.64
C GLU A 11 8.61 -2.46 10.04
N LEU A 12 7.47 -3.15 10.02
CA LEU A 12 6.21 -2.58 9.53
C LEU A 12 5.72 -1.42 10.40
N TYR A 13 6.10 -1.38 11.68
CA TYR A 13 5.70 -0.28 12.56
C TYR A 13 6.40 1.04 12.23
N GLU A 14 7.55 0.99 11.55
CA GLU A 14 8.32 2.16 11.12
C GLU A 14 8.02 2.55 9.67
N ALA A 15 7.12 1.82 8.99
CA ALA A 15 6.78 2.12 7.60
C ALA A 15 5.98 3.42 7.47
N ASP A 16 6.39 4.27 6.52
CA ASP A 16 5.62 5.47 6.14
C ASP A 16 4.26 5.12 5.52
N GLU A 17 4.22 4.02 4.76
CA GLU A 17 3.04 3.53 4.04
C GLU A 17 3.03 2.00 4.00
N ILE A 18 1.84 1.40 4.17
CA ILE A 18 1.59 -0.03 3.94
C ILE A 18 0.38 -0.17 3.02
N PHE A 19 0.46 -1.09 2.06
CA PHE A 19 -0.67 -1.46 1.22
C PHE A 19 -0.66 -2.96 0.93
N LEU A 20 -1.83 -3.49 0.62
CA LEU A 20 -2.03 -4.87 0.18
C LEU A 20 -2.45 -4.89 -1.28
N THR A 21 -2.06 -5.95 -1.97
CA THR A 21 -2.50 -6.22 -3.35
C THR A 21 -3.42 -7.43 -3.38
N GLY A 22 -4.45 -7.42 -4.21
CA GLY A 22 -5.28 -8.60 -4.42
C GLY A 22 -6.19 -8.48 -5.64
N THR A 23 -6.63 -9.62 -6.19
CA THR A 23 -7.43 -9.64 -7.43
C THR A 23 -8.69 -8.77 -7.34
N ILE A 24 -9.41 -8.84 -6.23
CA ILE A 24 -10.66 -8.09 -6.02
C ILE A 24 -10.37 -6.68 -5.49
N LYS A 25 -9.46 -6.59 -4.50
CA LYS A 25 -9.19 -5.35 -3.76
C LYS A 25 -8.14 -4.45 -4.42
N LYS A 26 -7.57 -4.88 -5.55
CA LYS A 26 -6.60 -4.13 -6.37
C LYS A 26 -5.38 -3.71 -5.53
N ILE A 27 -5.24 -2.41 -5.25
CA ILE A 27 -4.32 -1.82 -4.29
C ILE A 27 -5.16 -1.28 -3.12
N MET A 28 -4.93 -1.80 -1.92
CA MET A 28 -5.69 -1.45 -0.72
C MET A 28 -4.76 -0.84 0.34
N PRO A 29 -4.94 0.44 0.72
CA PRO A 29 -4.12 1.07 1.76
C PRO A 29 -4.42 0.45 3.13
N VAL A 30 -3.38 0.31 3.95
CA VAL A 30 -3.48 -0.05 5.37
C VAL A 30 -3.17 1.22 6.16
N SER A 31 -4.21 1.82 6.77
CA SER A 31 -4.05 3.04 7.57
C SER A 31 -3.68 2.77 9.03
N HIS A 32 -3.95 1.55 9.53
CA HIS A 32 -3.65 1.14 10.90
C HIS A 32 -3.11 -0.29 10.93
N LEU A 33 -2.07 -0.50 11.73
CA LEU A 33 -1.48 -1.80 12.06
C LEU A 33 -1.64 -2.01 13.56
N ASP A 34 -2.33 -3.08 13.97
CA ASP A 34 -2.58 -3.43 15.38
C ASP A 34 -3.10 -2.26 16.24
N GLY A 35 -4.01 -1.47 15.65
CA GLY A 35 -4.64 -0.31 16.29
C GLY A 35 -3.77 0.96 16.31
N ARG A 36 -2.53 0.91 15.81
CA ARG A 36 -1.64 2.07 15.67
C ARG A 36 -1.74 2.64 14.25
N PRO A 37 -1.71 3.97 14.07
CA PRO A 37 -1.67 4.56 12.74
C PRO A 37 -0.37 4.19 12.02
N VAL A 38 -0.47 3.83 10.74
CA VAL A 38 0.69 3.74 9.83
C VAL A 38 0.95 5.14 9.30
N GLY A 39 2.16 5.67 9.47
CA GLY A 39 2.50 7.05 9.14
C GLY A 39 1.48 8.05 9.72
N SER A 40 0.76 8.78 8.85
CA SER A 40 -0.26 9.74 9.26
C SER A 40 -1.66 9.15 9.53
N GLY A 41 -1.82 7.82 9.51
CA GLY A 41 -3.13 7.15 9.60
C GLY A 41 -4.02 7.34 8.37
N LYS A 42 -3.45 7.76 7.24
CA LYS A 42 -4.13 7.99 5.96
C LYS A 42 -3.29 7.40 4.82
N PRO A 43 -3.89 7.05 3.67
CA PRO A 43 -3.11 6.60 2.50
C PRO A 43 -2.08 7.66 2.09
N GLY A 44 -0.83 7.25 1.98
CA GLY A 44 0.26 8.14 1.59
C GLY A 44 0.39 8.33 0.08
N PRO A 45 1.30 9.22 -0.35
CA PRO A 45 1.45 9.61 -1.76
C PRO A 45 1.81 8.45 -2.69
N VAL A 46 2.62 7.48 -2.25
CA VAL A 46 3.02 6.34 -3.09
C VAL A 46 1.84 5.42 -3.33
N THR A 47 1.11 5.07 -2.28
CA THR A 47 -0.08 4.22 -2.33
C THR A 47 -1.16 4.86 -3.20
N LEU A 48 -1.45 6.16 -3.01
CA LEU A 48 -2.43 6.89 -3.84
C LEU A 48 -2.03 6.91 -5.32
N LYS A 49 -0.74 7.09 -5.62
CA LYS A 49 -0.23 7.05 -6.99
C LYS A 49 -0.42 5.65 -7.61
N LEU A 50 -0.09 4.59 -6.88
CA LEU A 50 -0.28 3.22 -7.35
C LEU A 50 -1.75 2.87 -7.57
N MET A 51 -2.65 3.28 -6.67
CA MET A 51 -4.10 3.11 -6.84
C MET A 51 -4.59 3.74 -8.14
N ARG A 52 -4.20 4.99 -8.41
CA ARG A 52 -4.56 5.69 -9.65
C ARG A 52 -4.02 4.99 -10.89
N LEU A 53 -2.73 4.66 -10.91
CA LEU A 53 -2.09 4.01 -12.05
C LEU A 53 -2.71 2.64 -12.36
N TYR A 54 -3.05 1.88 -11.33
CA TYR A 54 -3.68 0.57 -11.48
C TYR A 54 -5.11 0.68 -12.01
N GLU A 55 -5.88 1.67 -11.54
CA GLU A 55 -7.22 1.95 -12.07
C GLU A 55 -7.18 2.37 -13.54
N ASP A 56 -6.24 3.25 -13.91
CA ASP A 56 -6.03 3.67 -15.29
C ASP A 56 -5.62 2.48 -16.19
N LEU A 57 -4.78 1.56 -15.68
CA LEU A 57 -4.38 0.35 -16.39
C LEU A 57 -5.57 -0.59 -16.66
N ILE A 58 -6.44 -0.79 -15.68
CA ILE A 58 -7.64 -1.64 -15.84
C ILE A 58 -8.59 -1.03 -16.86
N LYS A 59 -8.84 0.28 -16.77
CA LYS A 59 -9.72 0.98 -17.73
C LYS A 59 -9.25 0.91 -19.17
N ARG A 60 -7.94 0.81 -19.41
CA ARG A 60 -7.36 0.65 -20.76
C ARG A 60 -7.45 -0.78 -21.31
N LYS A 61 -7.60 -1.78 -20.43
CA LYS A 61 -7.69 -3.20 -20.80
C LYS A 61 -9.13 -3.66 -21.02
N LEU A 62 -10.12 -2.83 -20.66
CA LEU A 62 -11.53 -2.99 -20.96
C LEU A 62 -11.89 -2.18 -22.20
#